data_AF-A0A943LUF5-F1
#
_entry.id   AF-A0A943LUF5-F1
#
_cell.length_a   1.000
_cell.length_b   1.000
_cell.length_c   1.000
_cell.angle_alpha   90.00
_cell.angle_beta   90.00
_cell.angle_gamma   90.00
#
_symmetry.space_group_name_H-M   'P 1'
#
loop_
_entity.id
_entity.type
_entity.pdbx_description
1 polymer ?
#
loop_
_entity_poly.entity_id
_entity_poly.type
_entity_poly.pdbx_seq_one_letter_code
_entity_poly.pdbx_strand_id
1 'polypeptide(L)'
;MNNAYTISAHFGKKMSRDHNIRNRNITNSEDHIDPDGYFKIIEDRPIKQAYYKIFGQAVLDYNAKQTRSDRQIIDYHTKMLSAYKRDPNRNPTTSHEAIFTIGNVNHHPTITESEKILTDFLEQFKKNNPNAIVFGAYFHADEPGSAPHLHVDFILVKRQNKRG
;
A
#
# COMPACT_ATOMS: atom_id res chain seq x y z
N MET A 1 -8.64 18.81 28.62
CA MET A 1 -9.09 17.42 28.83
C MET A 1 -8.26 16.55 27.91
N ASN A 2 -7.64 15.47 28.39
CA ASN A 2 -7.01 14.49 27.51
C ASN A 2 -8.13 13.68 26.86
N ASN A 3 -8.51 14.04 25.63
CA ASN A 3 -9.38 13.19 24.84
C ASN A 3 -8.55 11.98 24.41
N ALA A 4 -8.96 10.80 24.87
CA ALA A 4 -8.36 9.54 24.43
C ALA A 4 -9.04 9.10 23.13
N TYR A 5 -8.24 8.83 22.10
CA TYR A 5 -8.72 8.33 20.82
C TYR A 5 -8.24 6.89 20.61
N THR A 6 -9.09 6.07 20.01
CA THR A 6 -8.71 4.71 19.60
C THR A 6 -7.98 4.77 18.27
N ILE A 7 -7.08 3.81 18.02
CA ILE A 7 -6.58 3.52 16.68
C ILE A 7 -6.99 2.10 16.32
N SER A 8 -7.55 1.91 15.13
CA SER A 8 -7.90 0.60 14.59
C SER A 8 -7.10 0.32 13.32
N ALA A 9 -6.88 -0.97 13.04
CA ALA A 9 -6.19 -1.41 11.84
C ALA A 9 -7.06 -2.46 11.12
N HIS A 10 -7.29 -2.26 9.83
CA HIS A 10 -7.97 -3.19 8.96
C HIS A 10 -7.06 -3.59 7.79
N PHE A 11 -7.01 -4.88 7.45
CA PHE A 11 -6.25 -5.34 6.29
C PHE A 11 -7.19 -5.57 5.11
N GLY A 12 -7.05 -4.72 4.09
CA GLY A 12 -7.86 -4.75 2.89
C GLY A 12 -7.66 -6.05 2.10
N LYS A 13 -8.74 -6.54 1.47
CA LYS A 13 -8.67 -7.72 0.59
C LYS A 13 -8.10 -7.38 -0.80
N LYS A 14 -8.26 -6.13 -1.25
CA LYS A 14 -7.82 -5.63 -2.55
C LYS A 14 -7.46 -4.15 -2.42
N MET A 15 -6.26 -3.79 -2.85
CA MET A 15 -5.81 -2.41 -2.98
C MET A 15 -6.42 -1.76 -4.23
N SER A 16 -6.86 -0.51 -4.11
CA SER A 16 -7.34 0.30 -5.24
C SER A 16 -6.59 1.64 -5.32
N ARG A 17 -5.50 1.67 -6.10
CA ARG A 17 -4.70 2.90 -6.25
C ARG A 17 -5.52 4.07 -6.80
N ASP A 18 -6.38 3.82 -7.80
CA ASP A 18 -7.18 4.88 -8.42
C ASP A 18 -8.16 5.53 -7.43
N HIS A 19 -8.77 4.74 -6.55
CA HIS A 19 -9.56 5.24 -5.44
C HIS A 19 -8.67 6.03 -4.45
N ASN A 20 -7.53 5.45 -4.05
CA ASN A 20 -6.63 6.03 -3.05
C ASN A 20 -6.04 7.39 -3.45
N ILE A 21 -5.75 7.60 -4.74
CA ILE A 21 -5.24 8.88 -5.28
C ILE A 21 -6.36 9.86 -5.69
N ARG A 22 -7.62 9.50 -5.46
CA ARG A 22 -8.81 10.24 -5.92
C ARG A 22 -8.78 10.51 -7.43
N ASN A 23 -8.54 9.47 -8.22
CA ASN A 23 -8.69 9.54 -9.67
C ASN A 23 -10.17 9.80 -10.01
N ARG A 24 -10.47 11.04 -10.41
CA ARG A 24 -11.83 11.52 -10.69
C ARG A 24 -12.59 10.69 -11.74
N ASN A 25 -11.89 9.99 -12.62
CA ASN A 25 -12.55 9.08 -13.58
C ASN A 25 -13.23 7.88 -12.89
N ILE A 26 -12.80 7.56 -11.66
CA ILE A 26 -13.35 6.50 -10.81
C ILE A 26 -14.20 7.12 -9.70
N THR A 27 -13.62 8.02 -8.91
CA THR A 27 -14.22 8.52 -7.67
C THR A 27 -15.42 9.44 -7.88
N ASN A 28 -15.60 10.05 -9.05
CA ASN A 28 -16.81 10.83 -9.33
C ASN A 28 -18.09 9.97 -9.37
N SER A 29 -17.96 8.65 -9.51
CA SER A 29 -19.09 7.70 -9.47
C SER A 29 -19.26 7.03 -8.11
N GLU A 30 -18.47 7.42 -7.10
CA GLU A 30 -18.48 6.84 -5.76
C GLU A 30 -19.20 7.77 -4.79
N ASP A 31 -20.48 7.47 -4.51
CA ASP A 31 -21.36 8.32 -3.66
C ASP A 31 -20.85 8.55 -2.22
N HIS A 32 -19.86 7.78 -1.77
CA HIS A 32 -19.29 7.86 -0.43
C HIS A 32 -18.09 8.81 -0.33
N ILE A 33 -17.66 9.41 -1.44
CA ILE A 33 -16.58 10.39 -1.49
C ILE A 33 -17.18 11.79 -1.66
N ASP A 34 -16.82 12.70 -0.77
CA ASP A 34 -17.06 14.13 -0.93
C ASP A 34 -16.02 14.71 -1.92
N PRO A 35 -16.42 15.18 -3.12
CA PRO A 35 -15.50 15.70 -4.11
C PRO A 35 -14.71 16.94 -3.66
N ASP A 36 -15.25 17.67 -2.68
CA ASP A 36 -14.65 18.86 -2.08
C ASP A 36 -13.97 18.57 -0.73
N GLY A 37 -14.01 17.31 -0.29
CA GLY A 37 -13.42 16.87 0.97
C GLY A 37 -11.88 16.84 0.95
N TYR A 38 -11.29 16.81 2.14
CA TYR A 38 -9.84 16.81 2.29
C TYR A 38 -9.24 15.41 2.19
N PHE A 39 -8.26 15.25 1.31
CA PHE A 39 -7.38 14.09 1.26
C PHE A 39 -5.94 14.50 0.98
N LYS A 40 -4.99 13.61 1.28
CA LYS A 40 -3.57 13.84 1.01
C LYS A 40 -2.86 12.57 0.59
N ILE A 41 -2.14 12.67 -0.53
CA ILE A 41 -1.20 11.65 -0.98
C ILE A 41 0.14 11.91 -0.27
N ILE A 42 0.55 11.01 0.61
CA ILE A 42 1.82 11.09 1.36
C ILE A 42 2.94 10.39 0.58
N GLU A 43 2.66 9.20 0.06
CA GLU A 43 3.56 8.46 -0.83
C GLU A 43 2.73 7.78 -1.93
N ASP A 44 3.18 7.87 -3.17
CA ASP A 44 2.58 7.14 -4.30
C ASP A 44 3.68 6.69 -5.27
N ARG A 45 3.89 5.37 -5.34
CA ARG A 45 4.79 4.75 -6.30
C ARG A 45 4.06 3.61 -7.00
N PRO A 46 4.00 3.59 -8.35
CA PRO A 46 3.43 2.46 -9.05
C PRO A 46 4.07 1.13 -8.62
N ILE A 47 3.25 0.11 -8.38
CA ILE A 47 3.70 -1.18 -7.82
C ILE A 47 4.86 -1.80 -8.63
N LYS A 48 4.84 -1.69 -9.96
CA LYS A 48 5.93 -2.17 -10.83
C LYS A 48 7.26 -1.49 -10.52
N GLN A 49 7.25 -0.17 -10.26
CA GLN A 49 8.45 0.56 -9.87
C GLN A 49 8.91 0.18 -8.47
N ALA A 50 7.97 -0.07 -7.53
CA ALA A 50 8.31 -0.56 -6.20
C ALA A 50 9.02 -1.92 -6.28
N TYR A 51 8.48 -2.86 -7.06
CA TYR A 51 9.13 -4.14 -7.33
C TYR A 51 10.50 -4.00 -7.98
N TYR A 52 10.66 -3.11 -8.97
CA TYR A 52 11.95 -2.84 -9.59
C TYR A 52 12.97 -2.29 -8.58
N LYS A 53 12.57 -1.38 -7.69
CA LYS A 53 13.45 -0.85 -6.63
C LYS A 53 13.92 -1.93 -5.65
N ILE A 54 13.07 -2.92 -5.35
CA ILE A 54 13.38 -3.99 -4.39
C ILE A 54 14.21 -5.10 -5.04
N PHE A 55 13.83 -5.55 -6.25
CA PHE A 55 14.34 -6.78 -6.87
C PHE A 55 15.10 -6.54 -8.18
N GLY A 56 15.12 -5.32 -8.70
CA GLY A 56 15.67 -4.99 -10.03
C GLY A 56 17.12 -5.43 -10.20
N GLN A 57 17.98 -5.13 -9.22
CA GLN A 57 19.37 -5.56 -9.27
C GLN A 57 19.50 -7.09 -9.27
N ALA A 58 18.76 -7.79 -8.40
CA ALA A 58 18.77 -9.25 -8.35
C ALA A 58 18.28 -9.88 -9.67
N VAL A 59 17.32 -9.25 -10.34
CA VAL A 59 16.84 -9.65 -11.67
C VAL A 59 17.91 -9.44 -12.74
N LEU A 60 18.60 -8.31 -12.72
CA LEU A 60 19.71 -8.03 -13.64
C LEU A 60 20.83 -9.06 -13.47
N ASP A 61 21.26 -9.32 -12.22
CA ASP A 61 22.31 -10.30 -11.90
C ASP A 61 21.92 -11.73 -12.31
N TYR A 62 20.64 -12.08 -12.15
CA TYR A 62 20.11 -13.37 -12.61
C TYR A 62 20.11 -13.47 -14.13
N ASN A 63 19.63 -12.43 -14.83
CA ASN A 63 19.54 -12.39 -16.30
C ASN A 63 20.91 -12.42 -16.97
N ALA A 64 21.91 -11.76 -16.38
CA ALA A 64 23.29 -11.77 -16.88
C ALA A 64 23.91 -13.19 -16.93
N LYS A 65 23.40 -14.12 -16.11
CA LYS A 65 23.84 -15.52 -16.07
C LYS A 65 23.01 -16.44 -16.98
N GLN A 66 21.95 -15.93 -17.62
CA GLN A 66 21.09 -16.75 -18.49
C GLN A 66 21.65 -16.80 -19.91
N THR A 67 21.87 -18.01 -20.43
CA THR A 67 22.21 -18.25 -21.83
C THR A 67 20.99 -18.44 -22.73
N ARG A 68 19.83 -18.73 -22.14
CA ARG A 68 18.56 -18.91 -22.86
C ARG A 68 17.62 -17.73 -22.61
N SER A 69 17.10 -17.14 -23.68
CA SER A 69 16.21 -15.97 -23.63
C SER A 69 14.88 -16.27 -22.92
N ASP A 70 14.33 -17.47 -23.07
CA ASP A 70 13.06 -17.88 -22.43
C ASP A 70 13.14 -17.95 -20.90
N ARG A 71 14.35 -17.97 -20.32
CA ARG A 71 14.57 -17.98 -18.87
C ARG A 71 14.77 -16.59 -18.28
N GLN A 72 14.96 -15.56 -19.11
CA GLN A 72 15.14 -14.19 -18.65
C GLN A 72 13.85 -13.64 -18.03
N ILE A 73 14.00 -12.85 -16.97
CA ILE A 73 12.89 -12.19 -16.30
C ILE A 73 12.81 -10.76 -16.82
N ILE A 74 11.73 -10.45 -17.55
CA ILE A 74 11.51 -9.11 -18.13
C ILE A 74 10.79 -8.21 -17.13
N ASP A 75 9.69 -8.69 -16.55
CA ASP A 75 8.90 -7.98 -15.54
C ASP A 75 8.68 -8.92 -14.34
N TYR A 76 9.38 -8.65 -13.24
CA TYR A 76 9.32 -9.50 -12.05
C TYR A 76 7.95 -9.48 -11.37
N HIS A 77 7.24 -8.33 -11.39
CA HIS A 77 5.88 -8.25 -10.88
C HIS A 77 4.94 -9.15 -11.70
N THR A 78 5.03 -9.08 -13.03
CA THR A 78 4.27 -9.96 -13.93
C THR A 78 4.64 -11.44 -13.72
N LYS A 79 5.92 -11.75 -13.46
CA LYS A 79 6.37 -13.11 -13.11
C LYS A 79 5.74 -13.63 -11.81
N MET A 80 5.58 -12.79 -10.79
CA MET A 80 4.90 -13.17 -9.55
C MET A 80 3.42 -13.46 -9.78
N LEU A 81 2.74 -12.61 -10.54
CA LEU A 81 1.33 -12.83 -10.92
C LEU A 81 1.13 -14.11 -11.77
N SER A 82 2.07 -14.46 -12.64
CA SER A 82 1.98 -15.69 -13.45
C SER A 82 2.33 -16.95 -12.66
N ALA A 83 3.12 -16.84 -11.59
CA ALA A 83 3.34 -17.94 -10.65
C ALA A 83 2.06 -18.33 -9.91
N TYR A 84 1.24 -17.35 -9.50
CA TYR A 84 -0.09 -17.59 -8.91
C TYR A 84 -1.01 -18.40 -9.83
N LYS A 85 -1.10 -18.04 -11.12
CA LYS A 85 -1.98 -18.73 -12.08
C LYS A 85 -1.68 -20.24 -12.22
N ARG A 86 -0.47 -20.68 -11.85
CA ARG A 86 -0.04 -22.09 -11.97
C ARG A 86 -0.28 -22.90 -10.70
N ASP A 87 -0.52 -22.26 -9.57
CA ASP A 87 -0.83 -22.91 -8.29
C ASP A 87 -1.74 -22.00 -7.45
N PRO A 88 -3.08 -22.18 -7.53
CA PRO A 88 -4.05 -21.35 -6.81
C PRO A 88 -3.92 -21.44 -5.28
N ASN A 89 -3.30 -22.50 -4.76
CA ASN A 89 -3.04 -22.66 -3.33
C ASN A 89 -1.82 -21.84 -2.87
N ARG A 90 -0.96 -21.44 -3.81
CA ARG A 90 0.12 -20.50 -3.60
C ARG A 90 -0.44 -19.11 -3.92
N ASN A 91 -0.86 -18.39 -2.89
CA ASN A 91 -1.32 -17.00 -3.04
C ASN A 91 -0.17 -16.04 -2.70
N PRO A 92 0.79 -15.74 -3.62
CA PRO A 92 1.69 -14.64 -3.41
C PRO A 92 0.87 -13.37 -3.59
N THR A 93 0.27 -12.91 -2.50
CA THR A 93 -0.26 -11.55 -2.42
C THR A 93 0.87 -10.60 -2.83
N THR A 94 0.75 -9.98 -4.00
CA THR A 94 1.82 -9.12 -4.57
C THR A 94 1.90 -7.77 -3.86
N SER A 95 0.88 -7.42 -3.11
CA SER A 95 0.80 -6.21 -2.29
C SER A 95 -0.28 -6.36 -1.23
N HIS A 96 -0.06 -5.73 -0.09
CA HIS A 96 -1.01 -5.65 1.01
C HIS A 96 -1.42 -4.21 1.21
N GLU A 97 -2.66 -4.00 1.65
CA GLU A 97 -3.16 -2.70 2.09
C GLU A 97 -3.57 -2.82 3.57
N ALA A 98 -3.07 -1.92 4.41
CA ALA A 98 -3.53 -1.75 5.77
C ALA A 98 -4.15 -0.35 5.91
N ILE A 99 -5.33 -0.28 6.51
CA ILE A 99 -6.07 0.94 6.76
C ILE A 99 -6.00 1.21 8.26
N PHE A 100 -5.46 2.37 8.62
CA PHE A 100 -5.35 2.82 10.01
C PHE A 100 -6.32 3.97 10.25
N THR A 101 -7.29 3.78 11.13
CA THR A 101 -8.32 4.78 11.42
C THR A 101 -8.15 5.30 12.84
N ILE A 102 -8.23 6.62 13.02
CA ILE A 102 -8.21 7.24 14.35
C ILE A 102 -9.62 7.63 14.79
N GLY A 103 -10.00 7.17 15.98
CA GLY A 103 -11.32 7.40 16.55
C GLY A 103 -12.43 6.62 15.83
N ASN A 104 -13.60 7.25 15.75
CA ASN A 104 -14.76 6.81 14.98
C ASN A 104 -15.47 8.05 14.41
N VAL A 105 -16.47 7.85 13.54
CA VAL A 105 -17.16 8.94 12.81
C VAL A 105 -17.69 10.06 13.72
N ASN A 106 -18.05 9.75 14.97
CA ASN A 106 -18.58 10.72 15.93
C ASN A 106 -17.49 11.26 16.88
N HIS A 107 -16.31 10.64 16.94
CA HIS A 107 -15.28 10.95 17.91
C HIS A 107 -13.88 10.67 17.37
N HIS A 108 -13.28 11.67 16.74
CA HIS A 108 -11.90 11.69 16.27
C HIS A 108 -11.27 13.08 16.51
N PRO A 109 -9.94 13.25 16.42
CA PRO A 109 -9.28 14.55 16.49
C PRO A 109 -9.69 15.46 15.33
N THR A 110 -9.20 16.71 15.32
CA THR A 110 -9.34 17.53 14.10
C THR A 110 -8.67 16.85 12.90
N ILE A 111 -9.07 17.19 11.67
CA ILE A 111 -8.49 16.61 10.45
C ILE A 111 -6.97 16.81 10.43
N THR A 112 -6.49 18.01 10.76
CA THR A 112 -5.05 18.35 10.82
C THR A 112 -4.30 17.55 11.88
N GLU A 113 -4.87 17.37 13.07
CA GLU A 113 -4.25 16.53 14.11
C GLU A 113 -4.24 15.06 13.70
N SER A 114 -5.30 14.58 13.06
CA SER A 114 -5.42 13.20 12.59
C SER A 114 -4.39 12.88 11.52
N GLU A 115 -4.20 13.78 10.54
CA GLU A 115 -3.16 13.66 9.52
C GLU A 115 -1.78 13.59 10.14
N LYS A 116 -1.48 14.48 11.10
CA LYS A 116 -0.19 14.49 11.80
C LYS A 116 0.07 13.18 12.54
N ILE A 117 -0.90 12.72 13.34
CA ILE A 117 -0.77 11.48 14.12
C ILE A 117 -0.55 10.27 13.19
N LEU A 118 -1.34 10.15 12.12
CA LEU A 118 -1.23 9.02 11.19
C LEU A 118 0.05 9.09 10.34
N THR A 119 0.54 10.29 10.01
CA THR A 119 1.83 10.47 9.33
C THR A 119 3.00 10.08 10.25
N ASP A 120 2.97 10.50 11.52
CA ASP A 120 3.98 10.10 12.51
C ASP A 120 3.94 8.58 12.76
N PHE A 121 2.75 7.98 12.76
CA PHE A 121 2.57 6.54 12.84
C PHE A 121 3.15 5.82 11.61
N LEU A 122 2.94 6.34 10.40
CA LEU A 122 3.49 5.76 9.16
C LEU A 122 5.02 5.67 9.21
N GLU A 123 5.69 6.71 9.68
CA GLU A 123 7.15 6.71 9.80
C GLU A 123 7.63 5.67 10.83
N GLN A 124 6.93 5.53 11.95
CA GLN A 124 7.18 4.47 12.91
C GLN A 124 6.91 3.07 12.34
N PHE A 125 5.84 2.91 11.56
CA PHE A 125 5.51 1.66 10.88
C PHE A 125 6.64 1.23 9.94
N LYS A 126 7.13 2.15 9.09
CA LYS A 126 8.27 1.90 8.19
C LYS A 126 9.53 1.51 8.95
N LYS A 127 9.83 2.22 10.05
CA LYS A 127 11.01 1.95 10.89
C LYS A 127 10.94 0.59 11.60
N ASN A 128 9.77 0.26 12.16
CA ASN A 128 9.58 -0.97 12.94
C ASN A 128 9.39 -2.21 12.06
N ASN A 129 9.01 -2.03 10.79
CA ASN A 129 8.73 -3.12 9.85
C ASN A 129 9.60 -3.02 8.58
N PRO A 130 10.93 -3.18 8.66
CA PRO A 130 11.85 -3.00 7.51
C PRO A 130 11.67 -4.02 6.35
N ASN A 131 10.83 -5.03 6.56
CA ASN A 131 10.43 -6.00 5.55
C ASN A 131 9.08 -5.67 4.89
N ALA A 132 8.33 -4.70 5.42
CA ALA A 132 7.14 -4.14 4.78
C ALA A 132 7.55 -2.90 3.99
N ILE A 133 7.81 -3.08 2.70
CA ILE A 133 8.22 -1.98 1.84
C ILE A 133 6.99 -1.20 1.40
N VAL A 134 6.72 -0.09 2.09
CA VAL A 134 5.66 0.85 1.75
C VAL A 134 5.93 1.46 0.38
N PHE A 135 4.90 1.48 -0.47
CA PHE A 135 4.94 2.12 -1.78
C PHE A 135 3.73 3.04 -2.03
N GLY A 136 2.72 2.99 -1.17
CA GLY A 136 1.58 3.90 -1.18
C GLY A 136 1.18 4.29 0.25
N ALA A 137 0.85 5.55 0.46
CA ALA A 137 0.30 6.06 1.72
C ALA A 137 -0.63 7.23 1.43
N TYR A 138 -1.91 7.11 1.82
CA TYR A 138 -2.98 8.03 1.44
C TYR A 138 -3.87 8.32 2.64
N PHE A 139 -3.90 9.57 3.06
CA PHE A 139 -4.76 10.05 4.13
C PHE A 139 -6.07 10.55 3.56
N HIS A 140 -7.18 10.06 4.10
CA HIS A 140 -8.54 10.38 3.66
C HIS A 140 -9.34 10.94 4.84
N ALA A 141 -9.94 12.10 4.63
CA ALA A 141 -10.88 12.76 5.55
C ALA A 141 -12.08 13.33 4.76
N ASP A 142 -12.32 12.78 3.58
CA ASP A 142 -13.30 13.17 2.56
C ASP A 142 -14.38 12.10 2.36
N GLU A 143 -14.50 11.16 3.30
CA GLU A 143 -15.53 10.12 3.28
C GLU A 143 -16.51 10.38 4.43
N PRO A 144 -17.68 11.04 4.19
CA PRO A 144 -18.55 11.55 5.26
C PRO A 144 -19.08 10.49 6.25
N GLY A 145 -19.05 9.21 5.88
CA GLY A 145 -19.43 8.07 6.73
C GLY A 145 -18.27 7.43 7.50
N SER A 146 -17.05 7.99 7.41
CA SER A 146 -15.83 7.42 7.95
C SER A 146 -15.07 8.44 8.79
N ALA A 147 -14.30 7.95 9.77
CA ALA A 147 -13.34 8.80 10.47
C ALA A 147 -12.07 8.97 9.60
N PRO A 148 -11.26 10.01 9.85
CA PRO A 148 -9.98 10.16 9.19
C PRO A 148 -9.12 8.90 9.29
N HIS A 149 -8.60 8.45 8.16
CA HIS A 149 -7.87 7.20 8.07
C HIS A 149 -6.74 7.25 7.05
N LEU A 150 -5.81 6.32 7.18
CA LEU A 150 -4.62 6.20 6.35
C LEU A 150 -4.58 4.83 5.70
N HIS A 151 -4.67 4.79 4.38
CA HIS A 151 -4.33 3.62 3.58
C HIS A 151 -2.80 3.51 3.47
N VAL A 152 -2.25 2.34 3.76
CA VAL A 152 -0.82 2.03 3.66
C VAL A 152 -0.66 0.78 2.79
N ASP A 153 -0.13 0.98 1.58
CA ASP A 153 0.16 -0.07 0.61
C ASP A 153 1.61 -0.51 0.72
N PHE A 154 1.85 -1.81 0.90
CA PHE A 154 3.20 -2.34 1.10
C PHE A 154 3.41 -3.74 0.50
N ILE A 155 4.67 -4.04 0.21
CA ILE A 155 5.14 -5.36 -0.24
C ILE A 155 5.89 -6.02 0.92
N LEU A 156 5.50 -7.24 1.28
CA LEU A 156 6.26 -8.03 2.25
C LEU A 156 7.45 -8.71 1.57
N VAL A 157 8.66 -8.41 2.05
CA VAL A 157 9.92 -8.91 1.51
C VAL A 157 10.59 -9.84 2.49
N LYS A 158 10.73 -11.11 2.12
CA LYS A 158 11.60 -12.04 2.84
C LYS A 158 13.04 -11.87 2.37
N ARG A 159 13.90 -11.39 3.26
CA ARG A 159 15.34 -11.23 3.00
C ARG A 159 16.10 -12.53 3.26
N GLN A 160 17.28 -12.66 2.65
CA GLN A 160 18.21 -13.79 2.83
C GLN A 160 17.65 -15.18 2.44
N ASN A 161 16.68 -15.23 1.53
CA ASN A 161 16.16 -16.51 1.05
C ASN A 161 17.20 -17.18 0.14
N LYS A 162 17.71 -18.35 0.53
CA LYS A 162 18.74 -19.11 -0.23
C LYS A 162 18.15 -19.90 -1.40
N ARG A 163 16.83 -20.06 -1.43
CA ARG A 163 16.07 -20.70 -2.49
C ARG A 163 15.06 -19.66 -2.98
N GLY A 164 15.20 -19.26 -4.25
CA GLY A 164 14.29 -18.33 -4.92
C GLY A 164 12.87 -18.87 -4.98
#